data_AF-A0A1M7AF64-F1
#
_entry.id   AF-A0A1M7AF64-F1
#
_cell.length_a   1.000
_cell.length_b   1.000
_cell.length_c   1.000
_cell.angle_alpha   90.00
_cell.angle_beta   90.00
_cell.angle_gamma   90.00
#
_symmetry.space_group_name_H-M   'P 1'
#
loop_
_entity.id
_entity.type
_entity.pdbx_description
1 polymer ?
#
loop_
_entity_poly.entity_id
_entity_poly.type
_entity_poly.pdbx_seq_one_letter_code
_entity_poly.pdbx_strand_id
1 'polypeptide(L)'
;MGLRLKNSSTSIIRSLDIVYAMEHWYNSGKVDRARVDVSYQKRAAGSTITSLLSGSGTWTAIPNLGVDAPSTATVIASRDGNSISNRRVKQATLSDINLAPGEEIMIRWSYLLNNTTNGNGLSIDDVTISAFTNVFYSKTAGNIELATNWSSTPDGTGALPGNFSFSLPNATYYVQGNTITSGSNASSRINGTNAGVWTVNGANSRVVIGLPGATTPTRLYLFNDDNIVGKVDVSSNAALAIQQPNYSFTLGQLDNTSTVEYYTSSSAMNIAPLAYGNLKLTAAGNKVLTGNTLVNGTLTFATGPDLFLGDYNLTIQRGGGISGTTSSSYIVTNGIGRLSQTVSNSGADVLFPIGSSATSYTPALLQQPNSTTARNEDVFSVRVIDGLFRRYDADGNGVAGTEVLAANVKKTWLVDEEVTGNSDVKMTLQWNTADEVSTGDDQTRFDRTKAYIGHFINRPNLPPTYDKAVV
;
A
#
# COMPACT_ATOMS: atom_id res chain seq x y z
N MET A 1 -9.08 0.69 -24.91
CA MET A 1 -8.12 -0.40 -25.24
C MET A 1 -8.76 -1.75 -24.94
N GLY A 2 -8.35 -2.83 -25.59
CA GLY A 2 -8.76 -4.18 -25.20
C GLY A 2 -7.69 -5.24 -25.45
N LEU A 3 -7.71 -6.30 -24.65
CA LEU A 3 -6.85 -7.47 -24.72
C LEU A 3 -7.72 -8.70 -25.00
N ARG A 4 -7.47 -9.36 -26.14
CA ARG A 4 -8.18 -10.58 -26.56
C ARG A 4 -7.34 -11.79 -26.26
N LEU A 5 -7.94 -12.77 -25.60
CA LEU A 5 -7.30 -14.03 -25.23
C LEU A 5 -8.18 -15.20 -25.68
N LYS A 6 -7.54 -16.30 -26.09
CA LYS A 6 -8.20 -17.56 -26.44
C LYS A 6 -7.65 -18.68 -25.58
N ASN A 7 -8.53 -19.52 -25.03
CA ASN A 7 -8.10 -20.74 -24.36
C ASN A 7 -7.66 -21.77 -25.40
N SER A 8 -6.36 -21.88 -25.68
CA SER A 8 -5.80 -22.90 -26.58
C SER A 8 -5.37 -24.18 -25.84
N SER A 9 -5.66 -24.29 -24.55
CA SER A 9 -5.34 -25.49 -23.75
C SER A 9 -6.43 -26.55 -23.87
N THR A 10 -6.20 -27.71 -23.26
CA THR A 10 -7.18 -28.79 -23.14
C THR A 10 -8.04 -28.70 -21.87
N SER A 11 -7.75 -27.75 -20.98
CA SER A 11 -8.40 -27.60 -19.68
C SER A 11 -9.35 -26.40 -19.66
N ILE A 12 -10.39 -26.49 -18.84
CA ILE A 12 -11.26 -25.34 -18.57
C ILE A 12 -10.49 -24.38 -17.65
N ILE A 13 -10.36 -23.12 -18.07
CA ILE A 13 -9.83 -22.06 -17.22
C ILE A 13 -10.95 -21.61 -16.28
N ARG A 14 -10.77 -21.83 -14.99
CA ARG A 14 -11.78 -21.58 -13.94
C ARG A 14 -11.75 -20.13 -13.47
N SER A 15 -10.57 -19.52 -13.42
CA SER A 15 -10.41 -18.12 -13.07
C SER A 15 -9.25 -17.47 -13.81
N LEU A 16 -9.31 -16.13 -13.87
CA LEU A 16 -8.26 -15.28 -14.39
C LEU A 16 -7.90 -14.23 -13.36
N ASP A 17 -6.63 -14.11 -13.02
CA ASP A 17 -6.13 -12.89 -12.40
C ASP A 17 -5.81 -11.88 -13.47
N ILE A 18 -6.17 -10.64 -13.17
CA ILE A 18 -5.86 -9.49 -13.98
C ILE A 18 -5.15 -8.50 -13.08
N VAL A 19 -3.94 -8.10 -13.47
CA VAL A 19 -3.21 -7.00 -12.85
C VAL A 19 -2.86 -6.00 -13.94
N TYR A 20 -2.95 -4.71 -13.64
CA TYR A 20 -2.41 -3.66 -14.50
C TYR A 20 -2.03 -2.44 -13.67
N ALA A 21 -1.13 -1.63 -14.20
CA ALA A 21 -0.87 -0.28 -13.71
C ALA A 21 -1.64 0.73 -14.56
N MET A 22 -2.42 1.59 -13.93
CA MET A 22 -2.82 2.85 -14.54
C MET A 22 -1.79 3.91 -14.15
N GLU A 23 -1.34 4.69 -15.11
CA GLU A 23 -0.42 5.79 -14.84
C GLU A 23 -0.99 7.10 -15.36
N HIS A 24 -0.64 8.17 -14.67
CA HIS A 24 -1.06 9.51 -15.02
C HIS A 24 0.14 10.32 -15.50
N TRP A 25 0.12 10.69 -16.78
CA TRP A 25 1.20 11.38 -17.49
C TRP A 25 0.91 12.85 -17.77
N TYR A 26 -0.34 13.27 -17.65
CA TYR A 26 -0.72 14.66 -17.89
C TYR A 26 -2.01 15.02 -17.17
N ASN A 27 -1.95 16.03 -16.29
CA ASN A 27 -3.12 16.59 -15.64
C ASN A 27 -3.70 17.75 -16.45
N SER A 28 -5.00 17.69 -16.73
CA SER A 28 -5.74 18.72 -17.47
C SER A 28 -6.20 19.92 -16.65
N GLY A 29 -6.05 19.87 -15.32
CA GLY A 29 -6.58 20.90 -14.41
C GLY A 29 -8.11 20.97 -14.35
N LYS A 30 -8.81 20.02 -14.99
CA LYS A 30 -10.25 19.86 -14.84
C LYS A 30 -10.56 19.12 -13.53
N VAL A 31 -11.67 19.51 -12.91
CA VAL A 31 -12.05 19.13 -11.55
C VAL A 31 -12.60 17.70 -11.47
N ASP A 32 -12.82 17.05 -12.61
CA ASP A 32 -13.65 15.85 -12.67
C ASP A 32 -12.88 14.52 -12.74
N ARG A 33 -13.58 13.49 -12.26
CA ARG A 33 -13.15 12.10 -12.06
C ARG A 33 -12.81 11.41 -13.39
N ALA A 34 -11.65 11.75 -13.97
CA ALA A 34 -11.05 10.95 -15.03
C ALA A 34 -10.86 9.53 -14.49
N ARG A 35 -11.57 8.57 -15.07
CA ARG A 35 -11.69 7.21 -14.53
C ARG A 35 -11.55 6.19 -15.63
N VAL A 36 -10.70 5.20 -15.39
CA VAL A 36 -10.63 3.99 -16.19
C VAL A 36 -11.56 2.97 -15.58
N ASP A 37 -12.52 2.48 -16.36
CA ASP A 37 -13.37 1.35 -16.03
C ASP A 37 -12.94 0.12 -16.82
N VAL A 38 -13.02 -1.06 -16.19
CA VAL A 38 -12.64 -2.32 -16.83
C VAL A 38 -13.87 -3.23 -16.93
N SER A 39 -14.01 -3.88 -18.08
CA SER A 39 -15.09 -4.82 -18.36
C SER A 39 -14.57 -5.99 -19.18
N TYR A 40 -15.31 -7.10 -19.23
CA TYR A 40 -14.98 -8.23 -20.09
C TYR A 40 -16.18 -8.75 -20.87
N GLN A 41 -15.88 -9.52 -21.90
CA GLN A 41 -16.86 -10.24 -22.71
C GLN A 41 -16.28 -11.60 -23.11
N LYS A 42 -17.13 -12.64 -23.16
CA LYS A 42 -16.77 -13.97 -23.65
C LYS A 42 -17.41 -14.29 -25.01
N ARG A 43 -16.81 -15.24 -25.74
CA ARG A 43 -17.39 -15.87 -26.92
C ARG A 43 -17.13 -17.37 -26.91
N ALA A 44 -18.14 -18.11 -27.38
CA ALA A 44 -18.05 -19.55 -27.59
C ALA A 44 -17.00 -19.88 -28.67
N ALA A 45 -16.53 -21.12 -28.65
CA ALA A 45 -15.59 -21.63 -29.65
C ALA A 45 -16.13 -21.41 -31.08
N GLY A 46 -15.25 -20.94 -31.98
CA GLY A 46 -15.61 -20.63 -33.37
C GLY A 46 -16.19 -19.23 -33.59
N SER A 47 -16.53 -18.49 -32.53
CA SER A 47 -16.88 -17.07 -32.60
C SER A 47 -15.71 -16.18 -32.19
N THR A 48 -15.69 -14.94 -32.64
CA THR A 48 -14.62 -13.98 -32.34
C THR A 48 -15.15 -12.66 -31.81
N ILE A 49 -14.38 -12.02 -30.93
CA ILE A 49 -14.66 -10.65 -30.48
C ILE A 49 -13.91 -9.68 -31.39
N THR A 50 -14.65 -8.94 -32.22
CA THR A 50 -14.11 -8.06 -33.27
C THR A 50 -14.28 -6.57 -32.99
N SER A 51 -14.98 -6.19 -31.92
CA SER A 51 -15.24 -4.79 -31.58
C SER A 51 -15.11 -4.54 -30.09
N LEU A 52 -14.63 -3.34 -29.74
CA LEU A 52 -14.52 -2.84 -28.36
C LEU A 52 -15.64 -1.85 -28.01
N LEU A 53 -16.52 -1.53 -28.95
CA LEU A 53 -17.57 -0.53 -28.76
C LEU A 53 -18.57 -1.00 -27.68
N SER A 54 -19.12 -0.07 -26.92
CA SER A 54 -20.09 -0.37 -25.86
C SER A 54 -21.33 -1.11 -26.37
N GLY A 55 -21.76 -0.83 -27.59
CA GLY A 55 -22.90 -1.48 -28.24
C GLY A 55 -22.62 -2.88 -28.82
N SER A 56 -21.37 -3.37 -28.85
CA SER A 56 -21.05 -4.67 -29.44
C SER A 56 -21.15 -5.82 -28.41
N GLY A 57 -22.34 -6.40 -28.31
CA GLY A 57 -22.67 -7.49 -27.37
C GLY A 57 -22.66 -7.05 -25.90
N THR A 58 -22.83 -8.00 -24.97
CA THR A 58 -22.89 -7.72 -23.54
C THR A 58 -21.49 -7.65 -22.93
N TRP A 59 -21.19 -6.56 -22.23
CA TRP A 59 -19.96 -6.35 -21.45
C TRP A 59 -20.26 -6.45 -19.96
N THR A 60 -19.55 -7.30 -19.25
CA THR A 60 -19.66 -7.46 -17.80
C THR A 60 -18.61 -6.59 -17.11
N ALA A 61 -19.02 -5.72 -16.20
CA ALA A 61 -18.10 -4.85 -15.47
C ALA A 61 -17.20 -5.64 -14.50
N ILE A 62 -15.98 -5.13 -14.27
CA ILE A 62 -15.04 -5.59 -13.23
C ILE A 62 -14.76 -4.41 -12.30
N PRO A 63 -15.66 -4.08 -11.36
CA PRO A 63 -15.58 -2.83 -10.60
C PRO A 63 -14.28 -2.68 -9.81
N ASN A 64 -13.73 -3.79 -9.30
CA ASN A 64 -12.49 -3.80 -8.52
C ASN A 64 -11.26 -3.34 -9.31
N LEU A 65 -11.31 -3.46 -10.64
CA LEU A 65 -10.27 -2.96 -11.54
C LEU A 65 -10.49 -1.50 -11.95
N GLY A 66 -11.66 -0.92 -11.68
CA GLY A 66 -11.90 0.50 -11.95
C GLY A 66 -11.04 1.41 -11.07
N VAL A 67 -10.56 2.51 -11.63
CA VAL A 67 -9.66 3.43 -10.92
C VAL A 67 -9.81 4.86 -11.40
N ASP A 68 -9.87 5.79 -10.45
CA ASP A 68 -9.85 7.21 -10.73
C ASP A 68 -8.40 7.68 -10.89
N ALA A 69 -8.18 8.69 -11.73
CA ALA A 69 -6.88 9.31 -11.93
C ALA A 69 -6.34 9.86 -10.59
N PRO A 70 -5.03 9.72 -10.32
CA PRO A 70 -4.43 10.01 -9.01
C PRO A 70 -4.51 11.46 -8.57
N SER A 71 -4.40 12.37 -9.55
CA SER A 71 -4.38 13.82 -9.35
C SER A 71 -5.28 14.42 -10.41
N THR A 72 -6.34 15.10 -10.01
CA THR A 72 -7.25 15.85 -10.89
C THR A 72 -7.45 17.20 -10.23
N ALA A 73 -7.83 18.24 -10.97
CA ALA A 73 -8.02 19.61 -10.45
C ALA A 73 -6.76 20.38 -9.99
N THR A 74 -5.54 19.84 -10.16
CA THR A 74 -4.29 20.54 -9.82
C THR A 74 -3.71 21.31 -11.03
N VAL A 75 -2.51 21.88 -10.93
CA VAL A 75 -1.82 22.56 -12.04
C VAL A 75 -1.90 21.75 -13.34
N ILE A 76 -2.22 22.43 -14.44
CA ILE A 76 -2.10 21.86 -15.78
C ILE A 76 -0.61 21.60 -16.06
N ALA A 77 -0.21 20.35 -16.03
CA ALA A 77 1.19 19.97 -16.16
C ALA A 77 1.34 18.51 -16.60
N SER A 78 2.48 18.23 -17.22
CA SER A 78 2.98 16.86 -17.34
C SER A 78 3.22 16.26 -15.95
N ARG A 79 3.02 14.95 -15.87
CA ARG A 79 3.23 14.14 -14.67
C ARG A 79 4.23 13.04 -15.01
N ASP A 80 4.99 12.60 -14.02
CA ASP A 80 5.75 11.35 -14.13
C ASP A 80 4.83 10.19 -13.76
N GLY A 81 4.35 9.45 -14.77
CA GLY A 81 3.46 8.31 -14.58
C GLY A 81 4.13 7.14 -13.85
N ASN A 82 5.47 7.06 -13.85
CA ASN A 82 6.20 6.03 -13.11
C ASN A 82 6.23 6.31 -11.61
N SER A 83 6.00 7.55 -11.18
CA SER A 83 5.99 7.90 -9.76
C SER A 83 4.86 7.16 -9.04
N ILE A 84 5.14 6.65 -7.83
CA ILE A 84 4.18 5.90 -7.01
C ILE A 84 2.89 6.68 -6.72
N SER A 85 3.00 8.00 -6.67
CA SER A 85 1.88 8.92 -6.45
C SER A 85 0.97 9.07 -7.68
N ASN A 86 1.51 8.90 -8.89
CA ASN A 86 0.81 9.00 -10.17
C ASN A 86 0.55 7.63 -10.83
N ARG A 87 0.94 6.55 -10.17
CA ARG A 87 0.69 5.17 -10.57
C ARG A 87 -0.33 4.51 -9.66
N ARG A 88 -1.23 3.71 -10.22
CA ARG A 88 -2.20 2.89 -9.48
C ARG A 88 -2.18 1.47 -10.02
N VAL A 89 -1.67 0.55 -9.22
CA VAL A 89 -1.78 -0.88 -9.53
C VAL A 89 -3.17 -1.36 -9.13
N LYS A 90 -3.87 -1.96 -10.08
CA LYS A 90 -5.20 -2.54 -9.88
C LYS A 90 -5.13 -4.02 -10.18
N GLN A 91 -5.80 -4.78 -9.34
CA GLN A 91 -5.85 -6.23 -9.45
C GLN A 91 -7.25 -6.76 -9.15
N ALA A 92 -7.62 -7.87 -9.79
CA ALA A 92 -8.83 -8.61 -9.49
C ALA A 92 -8.70 -10.05 -9.99
N THR A 93 -9.38 -10.96 -9.29
CA THR A 93 -9.62 -12.32 -9.76
C THR A 93 -11.03 -12.42 -10.34
N LEU A 94 -11.14 -12.76 -11.62
CA LEU A 94 -12.39 -13.18 -12.24
C LEU A 94 -12.63 -14.64 -11.94
N SER A 95 -13.40 -14.91 -10.89
CA SER A 95 -13.82 -16.26 -10.51
C SER A 95 -14.94 -16.78 -11.42
N ASP A 96 -15.08 -18.11 -11.46
CA ASP A 96 -16.14 -18.83 -12.16
C ASP A 96 -16.29 -18.47 -13.65
N ILE A 97 -15.19 -18.02 -14.28
CA ILE A 97 -15.19 -17.64 -15.69
C ILE A 97 -15.45 -18.85 -16.59
N ASN A 98 -15.02 -20.05 -16.15
CA ASN A 98 -15.23 -21.35 -16.81
C ASN A 98 -15.05 -21.26 -18.34
N LEU A 99 -13.90 -20.73 -18.78
CA LEU A 99 -13.56 -20.54 -20.19
C LEU A 99 -13.11 -21.89 -20.77
N ALA A 100 -13.95 -22.51 -21.60
CA ALA A 100 -13.69 -23.83 -22.16
C ALA A 100 -12.62 -23.80 -23.26
N PRO A 101 -11.99 -24.94 -23.61
CA PRO A 101 -11.08 -25.03 -24.75
C PRO A 101 -11.69 -24.44 -26.03
N GLY A 102 -10.94 -23.57 -26.70
CA GLY A 102 -11.34 -22.89 -27.93
C GLY A 102 -12.18 -21.62 -27.74
N GLU A 103 -12.68 -21.33 -26.54
CA GLU A 103 -13.41 -20.08 -26.24
C GLU A 103 -12.49 -18.88 -26.10
N GLU A 104 -13.06 -17.68 -26.26
CA GLU A 104 -12.35 -16.41 -26.16
C GLU A 104 -12.91 -15.51 -25.05
N ILE A 105 -12.03 -14.69 -24.49
CA ILE A 105 -12.37 -13.59 -23.59
C ILE A 105 -11.67 -12.31 -24.07
N MET A 106 -12.38 -11.19 -24.03
CA MET A 106 -11.83 -9.85 -24.25
C MET A 106 -11.95 -9.07 -22.95
N ILE A 107 -10.83 -8.52 -22.46
CA ILE A 107 -10.79 -7.56 -21.36
C ILE A 107 -10.66 -6.17 -21.97
N ARG A 108 -11.48 -5.21 -21.53
CA ARG A 108 -11.54 -3.85 -22.09
C ARG A 108 -11.37 -2.83 -20.99
N TRP A 109 -10.40 -1.94 -21.19
CA TRP A 109 -10.23 -0.69 -20.44
C TRP A 109 -10.90 0.43 -21.22
N SER A 110 -11.91 1.04 -20.61
CA SER A 110 -12.67 2.15 -21.15
C SER A 110 -12.44 3.40 -20.31
N TYR A 111 -12.17 4.50 -21.00
CA TYR A 111 -12.12 5.83 -20.44
C TYR A 111 -13.27 6.62 -21.05
N LEU A 112 -14.22 7.04 -20.22
CA LEU A 112 -15.37 7.80 -20.72
C LEU A 112 -14.94 9.24 -20.98
N LEU A 113 -14.85 9.59 -22.26
CA LEU A 113 -14.62 10.96 -22.70
C LEU A 113 -15.93 11.75 -22.60
N ASN A 114 -15.90 12.87 -21.88
CA ASN A 114 -16.97 13.85 -21.87
C ASN A 114 -16.39 15.25 -21.56
N ASN A 115 -17.19 16.30 -21.76
CA ASN A 115 -16.72 17.68 -21.61
C ASN A 115 -16.25 18.04 -20.17
N THR A 116 -16.52 17.19 -19.19
CA THR A 116 -16.11 17.35 -17.80
C THR A 116 -14.82 16.57 -17.46
N THR A 117 -14.66 15.33 -17.92
CA THR A 117 -13.51 14.45 -17.64
C THR A 117 -12.36 14.56 -18.63
N ASN A 118 -12.59 15.17 -19.80
CA ASN A 118 -11.63 15.20 -20.91
C ASN A 118 -10.34 15.94 -20.58
N GLY A 119 -9.22 15.33 -20.98
CA GLY A 119 -7.93 16.00 -21.10
C GLY A 119 -6.81 15.36 -20.29
N ASN A 120 -7.08 14.39 -19.40
CA ASN A 120 -6.02 13.73 -18.64
C ASN A 120 -5.30 12.67 -19.50
N GLY A 121 -3.98 12.59 -19.39
CA GLY A 121 -3.15 11.61 -20.07
C GLY A 121 -3.03 10.35 -19.22
N LEU A 122 -3.94 9.41 -19.38
CA LEU A 122 -3.92 8.12 -18.67
C LEU A 122 -3.37 7.02 -19.58
N SER A 123 -2.43 6.22 -19.08
CA SER A 123 -1.93 5.02 -19.74
C SER A 123 -2.39 3.76 -19.00
N ILE A 124 -2.29 2.63 -19.70
CA ILE A 124 -2.41 1.29 -19.13
C ILE A 124 -1.08 0.60 -19.39
N ASP A 125 -0.44 0.11 -18.34
CA ASP A 125 0.86 -0.57 -18.41
C ASP A 125 0.88 -1.82 -17.50
N ASP A 126 1.96 -2.61 -17.57
CA ASP A 126 2.24 -3.78 -16.74
C ASP A 126 1.10 -4.81 -16.68
N VAL A 127 0.37 -4.97 -17.80
CA VAL A 127 -0.77 -5.88 -17.86
C VAL A 127 -0.28 -7.32 -17.71
N THR A 128 -0.67 -7.96 -16.61
CA THR A 128 -0.41 -9.38 -16.35
C THR A 128 -1.72 -10.14 -16.27
N ILE A 129 -1.79 -11.27 -16.98
CA ILE A 129 -2.93 -12.20 -16.92
C ILE A 129 -2.43 -13.57 -16.52
N SER A 130 -2.97 -14.11 -15.42
CA SER A 130 -2.67 -15.48 -14.98
C SER A 130 -3.93 -16.33 -15.01
N ALA A 131 -3.85 -17.51 -15.62
CA ALA A 131 -4.96 -18.44 -15.73
C ALA A 131 -4.82 -19.58 -14.73
N PHE A 132 -5.93 -19.94 -14.08
CA PHE A 132 -5.99 -21.05 -13.13
C PHE A 132 -7.04 -22.07 -13.59
N THR A 133 -6.64 -23.33 -13.60
CA THR A 133 -7.48 -24.46 -14.04
C THR A 133 -7.96 -25.30 -12.85
N ASN A 134 -7.23 -25.23 -11.74
CA ASN A 134 -7.52 -25.97 -10.52
C ASN A 134 -7.90 -24.99 -9.41
N VAL A 135 -9.04 -25.22 -8.75
CA VAL A 135 -9.51 -24.37 -7.65
C VAL A 135 -10.00 -25.28 -6.53
N PHE A 136 -9.46 -25.08 -5.34
CA PHE A 136 -9.77 -25.87 -4.16
C PHE A 136 -10.01 -24.95 -2.97
N TYR A 137 -10.85 -25.41 -2.05
CA TYR A 137 -11.30 -24.65 -0.89
C TYR A 137 -11.04 -25.47 0.37
N SER A 138 -10.36 -24.91 1.35
CA SER A 138 -10.23 -25.56 2.65
C SER A 138 -11.57 -25.53 3.37
N LYS A 139 -11.83 -26.47 4.28
CA LYS A 139 -12.87 -26.31 5.30
C LYS A 139 -12.57 -25.08 6.16
N THR A 140 -13.57 -24.61 6.91
CA THR A 140 -13.45 -23.43 7.81
C THR A 140 -12.61 -23.69 9.06
N ALA A 141 -12.33 -24.96 9.37
CA ALA A 141 -11.51 -25.40 10.49
C ALA A 141 -10.65 -26.61 10.08
N GLY A 142 -9.74 -27.02 10.98
CA GLY A 142 -8.82 -28.14 10.76
C GLY A 142 -7.49 -27.75 10.10
N ASN A 143 -6.55 -28.69 10.11
CA ASN A 143 -5.22 -28.53 9.53
C ASN A 143 -5.31 -28.39 8.00
N ILE A 144 -4.80 -27.28 7.45
CA ILE A 144 -4.80 -27.00 6.01
C ILE A 144 -3.77 -27.84 5.22
N GLU A 145 -2.87 -28.54 5.89
CA GLU A 145 -1.92 -29.47 5.27
C GLU A 145 -2.57 -30.83 4.92
N LEU A 146 -3.73 -31.14 5.50
CA LEU A 146 -4.41 -32.41 5.31
C LEU A 146 -5.44 -32.31 4.19
N ALA A 147 -5.27 -33.11 3.13
CA ALA A 147 -6.22 -33.17 2.01
C ALA A 147 -7.67 -33.44 2.45
N THR A 148 -7.90 -34.15 3.55
CA THR A 148 -9.25 -34.40 4.12
C THR A 148 -9.98 -33.13 4.56
N ASN A 149 -9.27 -32.01 4.65
CA ASN A 149 -9.82 -30.69 4.97
C ASN A 149 -9.99 -29.79 3.73
N TRP A 150 -9.97 -30.36 2.52
CA TRP A 150 -10.17 -29.62 1.27
C TRP A 150 -11.37 -30.15 0.47
N SER A 151 -11.89 -29.29 -0.41
CA SER A 151 -13.04 -29.55 -1.27
C SER A 151 -12.88 -28.83 -2.61
N SER A 152 -13.61 -29.29 -3.64
CA SER A 152 -13.73 -28.59 -4.92
C SER A 152 -14.81 -27.51 -4.93
N THR A 153 -15.61 -27.37 -3.88
CA THR A 153 -16.68 -26.37 -3.77
C THR A 153 -16.46 -25.45 -2.58
N PRO A 154 -16.86 -24.15 -2.66
CA PRO A 154 -16.66 -23.19 -1.59
C PRO A 154 -17.32 -23.57 -0.26
N ASP A 155 -18.44 -24.27 -0.29
CA ASP A 155 -19.18 -24.71 0.91
C ASP A 155 -18.54 -25.90 1.64
N GLY A 156 -17.44 -26.46 1.10
CA GLY A 156 -16.72 -27.57 1.70
C GLY A 156 -17.37 -28.94 1.51
N THR A 157 -18.41 -29.06 0.66
CA THR A 157 -19.18 -30.30 0.47
C THR A 157 -18.73 -31.15 -0.72
N GLY A 158 -18.06 -30.55 -1.71
CA GLY A 158 -17.59 -31.22 -2.92
C GLY A 158 -16.44 -32.17 -2.67
N ALA A 159 -16.50 -33.36 -3.28
CA ALA A 159 -15.41 -34.33 -3.23
C ALA A 159 -14.17 -33.78 -3.95
N LEU A 160 -12.98 -34.06 -3.39
CA LEU A 160 -11.74 -33.76 -4.09
C LEU A 160 -11.55 -34.68 -5.30
N PRO A 161 -11.06 -34.14 -6.43
CA PRO A 161 -10.55 -34.95 -7.52
C PRO A 161 -9.44 -35.90 -7.02
N GLY A 162 -9.39 -37.11 -7.56
CA GLY A 162 -8.37 -38.11 -7.16
C GLY A 162 -6.93 -37.70 -7.43
N ASN A 163 -6.71 -36.67 -8.25
CA ASN A 163 -5.40 -36.07 -8.55
C ASN A 163 -5.07 -34.84 -7.68
N PHE A 164 -5.85 -34.55 -6.63
CA PHE A 164 -5.55 -33.43 -5.73
C PHE A 164 -4.14 -33.56 -5.14
N SER A 165 -3.38 -32.47 -5.21
CA SER A 165 -2.06 -32.31 -4.59
C SER A 165 -1.77 -30.82 -4.47
N PHE A 166 -0.94 -30.41 -3.51
CA PHE A 166 -0.44 -29.03 -3.38
C PHE A 166 0.65 -28.67 -4.42
N SER A 167 1.06 -29.65 -5.22
CA SER A 167 2.01 -29.48 -6.33
C SER A 167 1.32 -29.34 -7.70
N LEU A 168 -0.02 -29.33 -7.76
CA LEU A 168 -0.72 -29.14 -9.02
C LEU A 168 -0.41 -27.77 -9.61
N PRO A 169 -0.09 -27.66 -10.92
CA PRO A 169 0.13 -26.38 -11.56
C PRO A 169 -1.18 -25.61 -11.75
N ASN A 170 -1.08 -24.29 -11.91
CA ASN A 170 -2.21 -23.39 -12.17
C ASN A 170 -3.34 -23.57 -11.15
N ALA A 171 -2.96 -23.78 -9.88
CA ALA A 171 -3.88 -24.11 -8.80
C ALA A 171 -4.04 -22.95 -7.82
N THR A 172 -5.29 -22.66 -7.48
CA THR A 172 -5.65 -21.74 -6.40
C THR A 172 -6.19 -22.52 -5.21
N TYR A 173 -5.55 -22.34 -4.05
CA TYR A 173 -5.93 -22.97 -2.79
C TYR A 173 -6.51 -21.90 -1.85
N TYR A 174 -7.84 -21.79 -1.84
CA TYR A 174 -8.54 -20.85 -0.96
C TYR A 174 -8.58 -21.38 0.47
N VAL A 175 -7.97 -20.66 1.38
CA VAL A 175 -8.01 -20.91 2.83
C VAL A 175 -9.19 -20.16 3.41
N GLN A 176 -10.18 -20.90 3.90
CA GLN A 176 -11.39 -20.39 4.52
C GLN A 176 -11.36 -20.59 6.02
N GLY A 177 -11.97 -19.71 6.81
CA GLY A 177 -12.13 -19.96 8.24
C GLY A 177 -11.87 -18.73 9.10
N ASN A 178 -12.50 -18.71 10.27
CA ASN A 178 -12.51 -17.54 11.12
C ASN A 178 -11.69 -17.80 12.39
N THR A 179 -10.38 -17.55 12.37
CA THR A 179 -9.65 -17.35 13.62
C THR A 179 -9.94 -15.93 14.12
N ILE A 180 -11.15 -15.69 14.63
CA ILE A 180 -11.55 -14.40 15.24
C ILE A 180 -10.85 -14.16 16.57
N THR A 181 -10.25 -15.21 17.16
CA THR A 181 -9.33 -15.02 18.28
C THR A 181 -8.16 -14.18 17.78
N SER A 182 -8.09 -12.94 18.25
CA SER A 182 -6.96 -12.04 18.04
C SER A 182 -5.89 -12.28 19.09
N GLY A 183 -4.62 -11.99 18.76
CA GLY A 183 -3.50 -12.09 19.69
C GLY A 183 -2.94 -13.50 19.86
N SER A 184 -2.15 -13.70 20.92
CA SER A 184 -1.43 -14.95 21.22
C SER A 184 -2.32 -16.17 21.47
N ASN A 185 -3.64 -15.99 21.57
CA ASN A 185 -4.61 -17.06 21.80
C ASN A 185 -5.20 -17.64 20.50
N ALA A 186 -4.78 -17.11 19.34
CA ALA A 186 -5.13 -17.66 18.04
C ALA A 186 -4.28 -18.90 17.74
N SER A 187 -4.89 -20.04 17.40
CA SER A 187 -4.15 -21.21 16.93
C SER A 187 -3.88 -21.10 15.43
N SER A 188 -2.65 -21.37 15.02
CA SER A 188 -2.33 -21.59 13.62
C SER A 188 -3.07 -22.80 13.07
N ARG A 189 -3.37 -22.76 11.77
CA ARG A 189 -3.99 -23.88 11.04
C ARG A 189 -2.99 -24.72 10.26
N ILE A 190 -1.70 -24.35 10.33
CA ILE A 190 -0.58 -25.16 9.87
C ILE A 190 -0.16 -25.97 11.10
N ASN A 191 -0.56 -27.25 11.16
CA ASN A 191 -0.60 -27.97 12.43
C ASN A 191 0.64 -28.85 12.63
N GLY A 192 1.80 -28.21 12.73
CA GLY A 192 3.07 -28.83 13.08
C GLY A 192 3.56 -28.52 14.50
N THR A 193 2.70 -28.14 15.45
CA THR A 193 3.00 -27.94 16.90
C THR A 193 4.15 -26.95 17.26
N ASN A 194 4.47 -26.03 16.35
CA ASN A 194 5.51 -24.96 16.34
C ASN A 194 6.51 -25.22 15.21
N ALA A 195 6.58 -24.30 14.24
CA ALA A 195 7.41 -24.38 13.03
C ALA A 195 6.87 -25.35 11.95
N GLY A 196 5.55 -25.48 11.85
CA GLY A 196 4.91 -26.20 10.74
C GLY A 196 5.15 -25.48 9.41
N VAL A 197 5.36 -26.23 8.33
CA VAL A 197 5.61 -25.66 6.99
C VAL A 197 4.65 -26.24 5.98
N TRP A 198 3.66 -25.45 5.57
CA TRP A 198 2.77 -25.84 4.48
C TRP A 198 3.38 -25.48 3.12
N THR A 199 3.64 -26.48 2.29
CA THR A 199 4.26 -26.29 0.97
C THR A 199 3.22 -26.34 -0.15
N VAL A 200 3.13 -25.25 -0.91
CA VAL A 200 2.40 -25.13 -2.17
C VAL A 200 3.39 -24.78 -3.27
N ASN A 201 3.84 -25.80 -4.00
CA ASN A 201 4.97 -25.71 -4.94
C ASN A 201 4.57 -25.99 -6.41
N GLY A 202 3.27 -26.05 -6.71
CA GLY A 202 2.82 -26.12 -8.09
C GLY A 202 3.21 -24.87 -8.90
N ALA A 203 3.61 -25.07 -10.16
CA ALA A 203 3.94 -23.95 -11.05
C ALA A 203 2.72 -23.04 -11.25
N ASN A 204 2.90 -21.71 -11.12
CA ASN A 204 1.80 -20.74 -11.16
C ASN A 204 0.65 -21.08 -10.19
N SER A 205 0.97 -21.63 -9.03
CA SER A 205 0.00 -21.92 -7.97
C SER A 205 0.16 -20.99 -6.79
N ARG A 206 -0.93 -20.81 -6.03
CA ARG A 206 -0.98 -19.86 -4.92
C ARG A 206 -1.94 -20.30 -3.81
N VAL A 207 -1.64 -19.81 -2.62
CA VAL A 207 -2.56 -19.78 -1.48
C VAL A 207 -3.33 -18.46 -1.53
N VAL A 208 -4.64 -18.50 -1.32
CA VAL A 208 -5.45 -17.28 -1.19
C VAL A 208 -6.20 -17.33 0.13
N ILE A 209 -5.99 -16.35 1.00
CA ILE A 209 -6.68 -16.28 2.28
C ILE A 209 -8.02 -15.56 2.10
N GLY A 210 -9.11 -16.22 2.48
CA GLY A 210 -10.48 -15.76 2.25
C GLY A 210 -10.96 -15.95 0.81
N LEU A 211 -12.27 -15.85 0.61
CA LEU A 211 -12.89 -15.93 -0.71
C LEU A 211 -13.01 -14.53 -1.36
N PRO A 212 -12.90 -14.43 -2.70
CA PRO A 212 -13.13 -13.18 -3.40
C PRO A 212 -14.55 -12.66 -3.14
N GLY A 213 -14.69 -11.42 -2.70
CA GLY A 213 -15.99 -10.79 -2.43
C GLY A 213 -16.70 -11.29 -1.16
N ALA A 214 -16.04 -12.08 -0.32
CA ALA A 214 -16.62 -12.51 0.95
C ALA A 214 -16.94 -11.32 1.86
N THR A 215 -18.13 -11.34 2.46
CA THR A 215 -18.54 -10.40 3.51
C THR A 215 -18.13 -10.86 4.90
N THR A 216 -17.99 -12.17 5.10
CA THR A 216 -17.51 -12.75 6.34
C THR A 216 -15.98 -12.70 6.39
N PRO A 217 -15.39 -12.07 7.41
CA PRO A 217 -13.94 -12.03 7.56
C PRO A 217 -13.33 -13.43 7.67
N THR A 218 -12.20 -13.63 7.01
CA THR A 218 -11.36 -14.82 7.15
C THR A 218 -10.01 -14.38 7.68
N ARG A 219 -9.45 -15.10 8.64
CA ARG A 219 -8.10 -14.82 9.14
C ARG A 219 -7.28 -16.09 9.13
N LEU A 220 -6.08 -16.00 8.57
CA LEU A 220 -5.04 -17.01 8.74
C LEU A 220 -3.96 -16.41 9.63
N TYR A 221 -3.66 -17.10 10.72
CA TYR A 221 -2.60 -16.74 11.65
C TYR A 221 -1.45 -17.71 11.54
N LEU A 222 -0.25 -17.19 11.29
CA LEU A 222 0.99 -17.94 11.31
C LEU A 222 1.64 -17.70 12.68
N PHE A 223 1.44 -18.65 13.59
CA PHE A 223 1.90 -18.59 14.98
C PHE A 223 3.37 -19.02 15.08
N ASN A 224 4.14 -18.34 15.94
CA ASN A 224 5.58 -18.59 16.11
C ASN A 224 6.30 -18.71 14.76
N ASP A 225 7.00 -19.83 14.52
CA ASP A 225 7.80 -20.11 13.32
C ASP A 225 7.01 -20.82 12.20
N ASP A 226 5.68 -20.90 12.30
CA ASP A 226 4.87 -21.53 11.25
C ASP A 226 4.97 -20.75 9.94
N ASN A 227 5.15 -21.46 8.83
CA ASN A 227 5.49 -20.88 7.55
C ASN A 227 4.75 -21.51 6.37
N ILE A 228 4.70 -20.77 5.27
CA ILE A 228 4.19 -21.21 3.98
C ILE A 228 5.35 -21.19 3.00
N VAL A 229 5.50 -22.22 2.19
CA VAL A 229 6.37 -22.20 1.01
C VAL A 229 5.47 -22.04 -0.20
N GLY A 230 5.49 -20.85 -0.82
CA GLY A 230 4.67 -20.52 -1.97
C GLY A 230 4.31 -19.04 -2.03
N LYS A 231 3.41 -18.70 -2.98
CA LYS A 231 2.82 -17.37 -3.10
C LYS A 231 1.55 -17.29 -2.25
N VAL A 232 1.40 -16.21 -1.49
CA VAL A 232 0.24 -15.97 -0.62
C VAL A 232 -0.46 -14.67 -0.99
N ASP A 233 -1.71 -14.79 -1.38
CA ASP A 233 -2.60 -13.68 -1.68
C ASP A 233 -3.63 -13.53 -0.54
N VAL A 234 -4.18 -12.34 -0.38
CA VAL A 234 -5.17 -12.03 0.66
C VAL A 234 -6.38 -11.35 0.01
N SER A 235 -7.54 -12.02 0.06
CA SER A 235 -8.79 -11.53 -0.51
C SER A 235 -9.38 -10.36 0.30
N SER A 236 -10.36 -9.70 -0.29
CA SER A 236 -11.16 -8.66 0.35
C SER A 236 -11.69 -9.12 1.72
N ASN A 237 -11.61 -8.26 2.73
CA ASN A 237 -12.03 -8.51 4.11
C ASN A 237 -11.32 -9.69 4.81
N ALA A 238 -10.28 -10.25 4.21
CA ALA A 238 -9.47 -11.29 4.81
C ALA A 238 -8.19 -10.72 5.44
N ALA A 239 -7.63 -11.45 6.40
CA ALA A 239 -6.42 -11.07 7.11
C ALA A 239 -5.38 -12.20 7.11
N LEU A 240 -4.14 -11.86 6.78
CA LEU A 240 -2.97 -12.68 7.07
C LEU A 240 -2.24 -12.06 8.25
N ALA A 241 -2.09 -12.80 9.33
CA ALA A 241 -1.32 -12.36 10.48
C ALA A 241 -0.06 -13.21 10.64
N ILE A 242 1.09 -12.55 10.70
CA ILE A 242 2.42 -13.13 10.61
C ILE A 242 3.13 -12.88 11.94
N GLN A 243 3.43 -13.95 12.69
CA GLN A 243 4.21 -13.82 13.92
C GLN A 243 5.71 -14.09 13.73
N GLN A 244 6.07 -14.94 12.78
CA GLN A 244 7.48 -15.24 12.48
C GLN A 244 8.20 -14.03 11.86
N PRO A 245 9.29 -13.55 12.46
CA PRO A 245 10.08 -12.45 11.90
C PRO A 245 10.79 -12.81 10.58
N ASN A 246 11.03 -14.11 10.32
CA ASN A 246 11.79 -14.62 9.18
C ASN A 246 10.93 -15.44 8.21
N TYR A 247 9.72 -14.95 7.89
CA TYR A 247 8.89 -15.61 6.90
C TYR A 247 9.55 -15.66 5.51
N SER A 248 9.31 -16.74 4.76
CA SER A 248 9.94 -16.98 3.46
C SER A 248 8.97 -17.13 2.29
N PHE A 249 7.66 -17.11 2.54
CA PHE A 249 6.68 -17.00 1.45
C PHE A 249 6.79 -15.65 0.74
N THR A 250 6.36 -15.64 -0.52
CA THR A 250 6.18 -14.40 -1.27
C THR A 250 4.74 -13.94 -1.13
N LEU A 251 4.53 -12.73 -0.62
CA LEU A 251 3.23 -12.08 -0.70
C LEU A 251 2.93 -11.71 -2.16
N GLY A 252 1.72 -12.00 -2.60
CA GLY A 252 1.26 -11.71 -3.95
C GLY A 252 0.18 -10.62 -3.97
N GLN A 253 -1.00 -10.97 -4.46
CA GLN A 253 -2.13 -10.06 -4.57
C GLN A 253 -2.74 -9.76 -3.20
N LEU A 254 -2.64 -8.50 -2.75
CA LEU A 254 -3.30 -7.99 -1.54
C LEU A 254 -4.48 -7.09 -1.91
N ASP A 255 -5.71 -7.54 -1.68
CA ASP A 255 -6.91 -6.74 -1.98
C ASP A 255 -6.92 -5.43 -1.17
N ASN A 256 -7.53 -4.35 -1.69
CA ASN A 256 -7.58 -3.06 -1.02
C ASN A 256 -8.24 -3.09 0.37
N THR A 257 -9.15 -4.04 0.63
CA THR A 257 -9.76 -4.22 1.96
C THR A 257 -9.17 -5.40 2.74
N SER A 258 -8.16 -6.08 2.21
CA SER A 258 -7.40 -7.10 2.94
C SER A 258 -6.56 -6.47 4.05
N THR A 259 -6.12 -7.27 5.02
CA THR A 259 -5.17 -6.85 6.06
C THR A 259 -3.97 -7.79 6.10
N VAL A 260 -2.76 -7.25 6.03
CA VAL A 260 -1.57 -7.98 6.48
C VAL A 260 -1.16 -7.43 7.84
N GLU A 261 -1.15 -8.30 8.84
CA GLU A 261 -0.77 -7.99 10.21
C GLU A 261 0.62 -8.57 10.51
N TYR A 262 1.56 -7.70 10.85
CA TYR A 262 2.88 -8.06 11.35
C TYR A 262 2.87 -8.03 12.88
N TYR A 263 2.98 -9.21 13.51
CA TYR A 263 2.77 -9.43 14.94
C TYR A 263 4.07 -9.95 15.59
N THR A 264 4.94 -9.11 16.14
CA THR A 264 6.15 -9.60 16.83
C THR A 264 6.39 -8.79 18.10
N SER A 265 6.77 -9.45 19.19
CA SER A 265 6.97 -8.83 20.51
C SER A 265 8.43 -8.53 20.86
N SER A 266 9.40 -9.15 20.19
CA SER A 266 10.82 -9.05 20.60
C SER A 266 11.82 -9.02 19.46
N SER A 267 11.50 -9.60 18.30
CA SER A 267 12.38 -9.60 17.13
C SER A 267 11.99 -8.51 16.15
N ALA A 268 12.99 -7.92 15.47
CA ALA A 268 12.73 -7.10 14.30
C ALA A 268 12.08 -7.95 13.21
N MET A 269 11.14 -7.36 12.46
CA MET A 269 10.38 -8.02 11.42
C MET A 269 10.38 -7.16 10.17
N ASN A 270 10.86 -7.76 9.08
CA ASN A 270 10.92 -7.12 7.80
C ASN A 270 9.53 -7.04 7.17
N ILE A 271 9.21 -5.89 6.61
CA ILE A 271 8.01 -5.64 5.82
C ILE A 271 8.42 -5.65 4.35
N ALA A 272 7.74 -6.49 3.58
CA ALA A 272 7.98 -6.63 2.15
C ALA A 272 7.59 -5.35 1.39
N PRO A 273 8.31 -4.96 0.33
CA PRO A 273 8.04 -3.73 -0.41
C PRO A 273 6.90 -3.92 -1.41
N LEU A 274 5.66 -3.88 -0.91
CA LEU A 274 4.44 -4.13 -1.67
C LEU A 274 3.41 -3.01 -1.52
N ALA A 275 2.36 -3.09 -2.32
CA ALA A 275 1.13 -2.34 -2.13
C ALA A 275 0.18 -3.13 -1.23
N TYR A 276 0.04 -2.70 0.02
CA TYR A 276 -0.86 -3.29 0.99
C TYR A 276 -2.27 -2.71 0.85
N GLY A 277 -3.30 -3.54 1.05
CA GLY A 277 -4.64 -3.05 1.34
C GLY A 277 -4.63 -2.28 2.65
N ASN A 278 -4.61 -3.01 3.77
CA ASN A 278 -4.31 -2.47 5.09
C ASN A 278 -3.04 -3.11 5.64
N LEU A 279 -2.22 -2.30 6.30
CA LEU A 279 -1.01 -2.74 6.98
C LEU A 279 -1.22 -2.55 8.49
N LYS A 280 -1.22 -3.65 9.24
CA LYS A 280 -1.40 -3.61 10.69
C LYS A 280 -0.11 -4.02 11.38
N LEU A 281 0.36 -3.18 12.29
CA LEU A 281 1.53 -3.45 13.11
C LEU A 281 1.07 -3.73 14.54
N THR A 282 1.43 -4.91 15.04
CA THR A 282 1.05 -5.36 16.38
C THR A 282 2.29 -5.82 17.15
N ALA A 283 2.27 -5.56 18.46
CA ALA A 283 3.32 -5.83 19.43
C ALA A 283 4.64 -5.07 19.18
N ALA A 284 5.42 -4.91 20.26
CA ALA A 284 6.52 -3.94 20.35
C ALA A 284 7.79 -4.27 19.55
N GLY A 285 7.89 -5.45 18.93
CA GLY A 285 9.05 -5.78 18.10
C GLY A 285 9.17 -4.84 16.90
N ASN A 286 10.36 -4.37 16.59
CA ASN A 286 10.62 -3.40 15.52
C ASN A 286 10.06 -3.88 14.18
N LYS A 287 9.40 -2.99 13.43
CA LYS A 287 8.94 -3.28 12.07
C LYS A 287 9.79 -2.47 11.10
N VAL A 288 10.39 -3.11 10.10
CA VAL A 288 11.41 -2.48 9.26
C VAL A 288 11.03 -2.61 7.80
N LEU A 289 10.98 -1.51 7.06
CA LEU A 289 10.81 -1.57 5.61
C LEU A 289 12.07 -2.12 4.94
N THR A 290 11.87 -2.97 3.93
CA THR A 290 12.96 -3.50 3.09
C THR A 290 12.95 -2.94 1.66
N GLY A 291 12.03 -2.01 1.39
CA GLY A 291 11.89 -1.28 0.13
C GLY A 291 10.70 -0.31 0.20
N ASN A 292 10.55 0.53 -0.83
CA ASN A 292 9.45 1.48 -0.90
C ASN A 292 8.10 0.76 -0.78
N THR A 293 7.23 1.26 0.10
CA THR A 293 6.00 0.57 0.49
C THR A 293 4.79 1.49 0.32
N LEU A 294 3.71 0.96 -0.25
CA LEU A 294 2.43 1.65 -0.44
C LEU A 294 1.38 1.01 0.47
N VAL A 295 0.58 1.83 1.14
CA VAL A 295 -0.62 1.39 1.88
C VAL A 295 -1.84 2.06 1.25
N ASN A 296 -2.69 1.27 0.62
CA ASN A 296 -3.88 1.76 -0.11
C ASN A 296 -5.02 2.19 0.83
N GLY A 297 -5.16 1.49 1.96
CA GLY A 297 -6.14 1.72 3.01
C GLY A 297 -5.48 2.29 4.25
N THR A 298 -5.55 1.58 5.37
CA THR A 298 -5.07 2.10 6.67
C THR A 298 -3.77 1.44 7.11
N LEU A 299 -2.83 2.24 7.59
CA LEU A 299 -1.73 1.82 8.45
C LEU A 299 -2.19 1.91 9.92
N THR A 300 -2.24 0.78 10.62
CA THR A 300 -2.68 0.72 12.01
C THR A 300 -1.55 0.31 12.94
N PHE A 301 -1.28 1.13 13.94
CA PHE A 301 -0.42 0.82 15.08
C PHE A 301 -1.28 0.32 16.24
N ALA A 302 -1.20 -0.97 16.59
CA ALA A 302 -2.08 -1.55 17.61
C ALA A 302 -1.47 -1.53 19.01
N THR A 303 -0.27 -2.09 19.21
CA THR A 303 0.33 -2.27 20.55
C THR A 303 1.83 -1.97 20.56
N GLY A 304 2.18 -0.69 20.50
CA GLY A 304 3.55 -0.19 20.71
C GLY A 304 4.63 -0.49 19.65
N PRO A 305 4.33 -0.90 18.39
CA PRO A 305 5.41 -1.02 17.41
C PRO A 305 5.86 0.36 16.95
N ASP A 306 7.13 0.47 16.60
CA ASP A 306 7.63 1.49 15.68
C ASP A 306 7.82 0.89 14.28
N LEU A 307 7.64 1.74 13.26
CA LEU A 307 7.90 1.42 11.86
C LEU A 307 9.14 2.17 11.37
N PHE A 308 10.26 1.47 11.20
CA PHE A 308 11.52 2.02 10.71
C PHE A 308 11.54 2.03 9.19
N LEU A 309 11.81 3.20 8.61
CA LEU A 309 11.84 3.39 7.17
C LEU A 309 13.19 3.04 6.54
N GLY A 310 14.30 3.28 7.25
CA GLY A 310 15.63 3.29 6.64
C GLY A 310 15.65 4.25 5.45
N ASP A 311 16.10 3.77 4.30
CA ASP A 311 16.20 4.56 3.06
C ASP A 311 14.95 4.51 2.18
N TYR A 312 13.87 3.92 2.71
CA TYR A 312 12.68 3.60 1.92
C TYR A 312 11.50 4.49 2.25
N ASN A 313 10.78 4.93 1.23
CA ASN A 313 9.59 5.74 1.38
C ASN A 313 8.39 4.87 1.76
N LEU A 314 7.59 5.39 2.70
CA LEU A 314 6.26 4.89 3.02
C LEU A 314 5.24 5.85 2.42
N THR A 315 4.38 5.36 1.54
CA THR A 315 3.29 6.14 0.96
C THR A 315 1.95 5.64 1.48
N ILE A 316 1.16 6.53 2.08
CA ILE A 316 -0.25 6.28 2.34
C ILE A 316 -1.03 6.84 1.16
N GLN A 317 -1.75 5.96 0.45
CA GLN A 317 -2.52 6.37 -0.71
C GLN A 317 -3.62 7.36 -0.30
N ARG A 318 -3.96 8.28 -1.21
CA ARG A 318 -5.12 9.17 -1.05
C ARG A 318 -6.37 8.40 -0.62
N GLY A 319 -7.04 8.88 0.43
CA GLY A 319 -8.20 8.23 1.06
C GLY A 319 -7.85 7.14 2.07
N GLY A 320 -6.58 6.74 2.14
CA GLY A 320 -6.03 5.94 3.23
C GLY A 320 -5.79 6.77 4.49
N GLY A 321 -5.31 6.12 5.54
CA GLY A 321 -5.08 6.78 6.82
C GLY A 321 -4.03 6.11 7.69
N ILE A 322 -3.65 6.81 8.76
CA ILE A 322 -2.78 6.30 9.82
C ILE A 322 -3.58 6.34 11.12
N SER A 323 -3.54 5.27 11.91
CA SER A 323 -4.29 5.17 13.17
C SER A 323 -3.48 4.48 14.26
N GLY A 324 -3.82 4.80 15.52
CA GLY A 324 -3.25 4.14 16.70
C GLY A 324 -1.82 4.57 17.09
N THR A 325 -1.30 5.62 16.46
CA THR A 325 0.02 6.17 16.81
C THR A 325 0.02 6.87 18.16
N THR A 326 1.14 6.76 18.87
CA THR A 326 1.38 7.42 20.16
C THR A 326 2.83 7.94 20.21
N SER A 327 3.24 8.59 21.29
CA SER A 327 4.64 8.97 21.50
C SER A 327 5.62 7.80 21.67
N SER A 328 5.11 6.56 21.67
CA SER A 328 5.87 5.31 21.78
C SER A 328 5.44 4.29 20.70
N SER A 329 4.78 4.76 19.64
CA SER A 329 4.36 3.94 18.51
C SER A 329 4.16 4.83 17.29
N TYR A 330 5.19 4.95 16.47
CA TYR A 330 5.21 5.89 15.35
C TYR A 330 6.16 5.46 14.23
N ILE A 331 6.30 6.31 13.22
CA ILE A 331 7.14 6.05 12.06
C ILE A 331 8.51 6.66 12.31
N VAL A 332 9.57 5.85 12.23
CA VAL A 332 10.95 6.27 12.48
C VAL A 332 11.66 6.52 11.16
N THR A 333 12.09 7.75 10.92
CA THR A 333 12.78 8.19 9.69
C THR A 333 14.30 8.12 9.85
N ASN A 334 14.82 6.92 10.14
CA ASN A 334 16.22 6.62 10.50
C ASN A 334 17.20 6.40 9.32
N GLY A 335 16.82 6.82 8.13
CA GLY A 335 17.64 6.84 6.91
C GLY A 335 17.08 7.92 6.00
N ILE A 336 17.22 7.83 4.68
CA ILE A 336 16.69 8.85 3.75
C ILE A 336 15.18 8.75 3.46
N GLY A 337 14.52 7.69 3.95
CA GLY A 337 13.10 7.43 3.74
C GLY A 337 12.17 8.48 4.35
N ARG A 338 11.07 8.76 3.66
CA ARG A 338 10.05 9.76 4.01
C ARG A 338 8.67 9.13 4.16
N LEU A 339 7.83 9.70 5.02
CA LEU A 339 6.39 9.43 5.04
C LEU A 339 5.70 10.36 4.05
N SER A 340 5.01 9.80 3.06
CA SER A 340 4.19 10.53 2.09
C SER A 340 2.71 10.27 2.35
N GLN A 341 1.90 11.32 2.49
CA GLN A 341 0.43 11.20 2.57
C GLN A 341 -0.26 12.47 2.06
N THR A 342 -1.54 12.35 1.73
CA THR A 342 -2.35 13.47 1.27
C THR A 342 -2.66 14.42 2.41
N VAL A 343 -2.44 15.72 2.19
CA VAL A 343 -2.97 16.78 3.04
C VAL A 343 -4.15 17.38 2.31
N SER A 344 -5.36 17.07 2.77
CA SER A 344 -6.58 17.59 2.13
C SER A 344 -6.81 19.05 2.44
N ASN A 345 -7.36 19.78 1.48
CA ASN A 345 -7.77 21.19 1.58
C ASN A 345 -9.05 21.39 2.42
N SER A 346 -9.19 20.64 3.50
CA SER A 346 -10.35 20.67 4.40
C SER A 346 -10.20 21.70 5.53
N GLY A 347 -9.03 22.31 5.68
CA GLY A 347 -8.71 23.11 6.86
C GLY A 347 -8.55 22.28 8.13
N ALA A 348 -8.38 20.96 8.02
CA ALA A 348 -8.07 20.09 9.14
C ALA A 348 -6.57 19.78 9.18
N ASP A 349 -6.04 19.59 10.39
CA ASP A 349 -4.66 19.15 10.58
C ASP A 349 -4.49 17.69 10.14
N VAL A 350 -3.46 17.43 9.33
CA VAL A 350 -3.00 16.08 8.99
C VAL A 350 -1.71 15.80 9.75
N LEU A 351 -1.77 14.80 10.63
CA LEU A 351 -0.65 14.37 11.46
C LEU A 351 0.34 13.52 10.64
N PHE A 352 1.60 13.89 10.70
CA PHE A 352 2.76 13.07 10.34
C PHE A 352 3.39 12.55 11.63
N PRO A 353 3.04 11.34 12.09
CA PRO A 353 3.51 10.77 13.34
C PRO A 353 4.91 10.20 13.14
N ILE A 354 5.91 11.09 13.11
CA ILE A 354 7.30 10.73 12.80
C ILE A 354 8.26 11.04 13.96
N GLY A 355 9.41 10.38 13.93
CA GLY A 355 10.55 10.68 14.79
C GLY A 355 11.87 10.22 14.16
N SER A 356 12.99 10.82 14.57
CA SER A 356 14.31 10.48 14.01
C SER A 356 14.89 9.18 14.57
N SER A 357 14.39 8.73 15.73
CA SER A 357 14.72 7.47 16.38
C SER A 357 13.51 6.95 17.17
N ALA A 358 13.58 5.71 17.67
CA ALA A 358 12.52 5.07 18.49
C ALA A 358 12.25 5.76 19.83
N THR A 359 13.10 6.70 20.24
CA THR A 359 12.94 7.48 21.48
C THR A 359 12.73 8.97 21.23
N SER A 360 12.49 9.38 19.97
CA SER A 360 12.43 10.79 19.59
C SER A 360 11.23 11.10 18.70
N TYR A 361 10.03 10.86 19.24
CA TYR A 361 8.79 11.31 18.63
C TYR A 361 8.78 12.83 18.52
N THR A 362 8.73 13.33 17.29
CA THR A 362 8.83 14.76 16.94
C THR A 362 7.93 15.06 15.74
N PRO A 363 6.60 14.94 15.91
CA PRO A 363 5.66 14.94 14.80
C PRO A 363 5.53 16.32 14.14
N ALA A 364 5.00 16.31 12.92
CA ALA A 364 4.55 17.50 12.24
C ALA A 364 3.04 17.41 11.96
N LEU A 365 2.35 18.55 11.98
CA LEU A 365 1.00 18.68 11.43
C LEU A 365 1.04 19.63 10.26
N LEU A 366 0.48 19.20 9.14
CA LEU A 366 0.32 20.01 7.94
C LEU A 366 -1.18 20.25 7.71
N GLN A 367 -1.54 21.47 7.38
CA GLN A 367 -2.92 21.85 7.09
C GLN A 367 -2.94 22.75 5.86
N GLN A 368 -3.68 22.34 4.84
CA GLN A 368 -4.07 23.23 3.75
C GLN A 368 -5.32 24.01 4.13
N PRO A 369 -5.50 25.24 3.61
CA PRO A 369 -6.69 26.04 3.87
C PRO A 369 -7.95 25.32 3.39
N ASN A 370 -9.07 25.53 4.12
CA ASN A 370 -10.36 25.03 3.69
C ASN A 370 -10.74 25.65 2.34
N SER A 371 -11.01 24.83 1.33
CA SER A 371 -11.44 25.29 0.02
C SER A 371 -12.58 24.42 -0.51
N THR A 372 -13.59 25.09 -1.07
CA THR A 372 -14.72 24.45 -1.77
C THR A 372 -14.38 24.07 -3.21
N THR A 373 -13.19 24.44 -3.69
CA THR A 373 -12.68 23.94 -4.97
C THR A 373 -12.29 22.49 -4.76
N ALA A 374 -13.02 21.58 -5.41
CA ALA A 374 -12.81 20.16 -5.19
C ALA A 374 -11.38 19.75 -5.58
N ARG A 375 -10.72 19.00 -4.69
CA ARG A 375 -9.44 18.30 -4.93
C ARG A 375 -8.20 19.17 -5.13
N ASN A 376 -8.13 20.37 -4.54
CA ASN A 376 -6.85 21.08 -4.34
C ASN A 376 -5.99 20.45 -3.22
N GLU A 377 -6.06 19.14 -3.06
CA GLU A 377 -5.31 18.39 -2.06
C GLU A 377 -4.01 17.86 -2.67
N ASP A 378 -2.90 18.04 -1.96
CA ASP A 378 -1.56 17.64 -2.41
C ASP A 378 -0.98 16.53 -1.53
N VAL A 379 0.01 15.82 -2.05
CA VAL A 379 0.77 14.82 -1.33
C VAL A 379 2.03 15.49 -0.79
N PHE A 380 2.19 15.42 0.53
CA PHE A 380 3.39 15.91 1.20
C PHE A 380 4.22 14.74 1.70
N SER A 381 5.53 14.87 1.53
CA SER A 381 6.53 13.96 2.06
C SER A 381 7.24 14.62 3.24
N VAL A 382 7.27 13.96 4.39
CA VAL A 382 7.92 14.50 5.60
C VAL A 382 8.92 13.50 6.15
N ARG A 383 10.10 14.00 6.50
CA ARG A 383 11.16 13.31 7.24
C ARG A 383 11.68 14.23 8.34
N VAL A 384 12.05 13.67 9.49
CA VAL A 384 12.71 14.43 10.56
C VAL A 384 14.10 13.87 10.81
N ILE A 385 15.07 14.77 10.98
CA ILE A 385 16.46 14.42 11.30
C ILE A 385 16.93 15.14 12.55
N ASP A 386 17.96 14.58 13.18
CA ASP A 386 18.65 15.21 14.30
C ASP A 386 19.56 16.34 13.81
N GLY A 387 19.61 17.43 14.57
CA GLY A 387 20.44 18.59 14.31
C GLY A 387 19.80 19.63 13.37
N LEU A 388 20.39 20.83 13.40
CA LEU A 388 20.12 21.92 12.48
C LEU A 388 21.42 22.25 11.76
N PHE A 389 21.42 22.36 10.43
CA PHE A 389 22.65 22.55 9.65
C PHE A 389 22.56 23.78 8.76
N ARG A 390 23.71 24.38 8.47
CA ARG A 390 23.80 25.50 7.50
C ARG A 390 23.80 25.01 6.05
N ARG A 391 24.10 23.73 5.83
CA ARG A 391 24.14 23.09 4.52
C ARG A 391 23.58 21.68 4.61
N TYR A 392 22.86 21.30 3.57
CA TYR A 392 22.30 19.98 3.38
C TYR A 392 22.78 19.41 2.05
N ASP A 393 22.92 18.08 1.96
CA ASP A 393 23.22 17.38 0.71
C ASP A 393 21.95 17.19 -0.16
N ALA A 394 22.08 16.46 -1.27
CA ALA A 394 20.96 16.22 -2.19
C ALA A 394 19.84 15.36 -1.58
N ASP A 395 20.13 14.56 -0.56
CA ASP A 395 19.17 13.70 0.14
C ASP A 395 18.57 14.40 1.38
N GLY A 396 19.00 15.64 1.64
CA GLY A 396 18.57 16.46 2.77
C GLY A 396 19.28 16.10 4.08
N ASN A 397 20.40 15.39 4.06
CA ASN A 397 21.20 15.17 5.27
C ASN A 397 22.07 16.40 5.57
N GLY A 398 22.34 16.64 6.84
CA GLY A 398 23.24 17.71 7.27
C GLY A 398 24.69 17.48 6.82
N VAL A 399 25.32 18.49 6.23
CA VAL A 399 26.74 18.41 5.86
C VAL A 399 27.62 18.52 7.11
N ALA A 400 28.52 17.56 7.29
CA ALA A 400 29.43 17.50 8.45
C ALA A 400 30.19 18.83 8.66
N GLY A 401 30.32 19.24 9.92
CA GLY A 401 30.98 20.50 10.30
C GLY A 401 30.15 21.76 10.09
N THR A 402 28.91 21.66 9.60
CA THR A 402 28.03 22.82 9.37
C THR A 402 26.89 22.96 10.39
N GLU A 403 26.88 22.11 11.41
CA GLU A 403 25.85 22.10 12.46
C GLU A 403 25.77 23.44 13.20
N VAL A 404 24.55 23.85 13.51
CA VAL A 404 24.23 25.00 14.33
C VAL A 404 24.04 24.47 15.75
N LEU A 405 24.89 24.90 16.69
CA LEU A 405 24.92 24.37 18.06
C LEU A 405 24.34 25.32 19.12
N ALA A 406 23.87 26.50 18.71
CA ALA A 406 23.34 27.53 19.60
C ALA A 406 21.96 28.00 19.13
N ALA A 407 21.14 28.41 20.10
CA ALA A 407 19.84 29.08 19.92
C ALA A 407 18.88 28.36 18.96
N ASN A 408 18.83 27.02 19.03
CA ASN A 408 17.96 26.22 18.16
C ASN A 408 17.31 25.03 18.87
N VAL A 409 16.35 24.43 18.17
CA VAL A 409 15.93 23.05 18.38
C VAL A 409 16.83 22.16 17.51
N LYS A 410 17.38 21.10 18.11
CA LYS A 410 18.29 20.13 17.47
C LYS A 410 17.52 19.16 16.56
N LYS A 411 16.62 19.68 15.74
CA LYS A 411 15.76 18.94 14.81
C LYS A 411 15.58 19.74 13.54
N THR A 412 15.55 19.03 12.41
CA THR A 412 15.14 19.57 11.11
C THR A 412 14.02 18.71 10.55
N TRP A 413 12.89 19.33 10.17
CA TRP A 413 11.83 18.69 9.40
C TRP A 413 12.06 19.02 7.93
N LEU A 414 12.24 17.98 7.12
CA LEU A 414 12.36 18.06 5.68
C LEU A 414 10.96 17.79 5.10
N VAL A 415 10.38 18.79 4.45
CA VAL A 415 9.02 18.76 3.92
C VAL A 415 9.07 19.05 2.42
N ASP A 416 8.56 18.12 1.62
CA ASP A 416 8.44 18.29 0.17
C ASP A 416 6.99 18.12 -0.27
N GLU A 417 6.60 18.90 -1.26
CA GLU A 417 5.34 18.77 -2.00
C GLU A 417 5.62 17.93 -3.25
N GLU A 418 4.75 16.97 -3.58
CA GLU A 418 4.90 16.15 -4.78
C GLU A 418 4.88 17.00 -6.05
N VAL A 419 3.99 18.00 -6.08
CA VAL A 419 3.84 18.92 -7.21
C VAL A 419 4.20 20.32 -6.76
N THR A 420 5.43 20.74 -7.04
CA THR A 420 5.88 22.07 -6.62
C THR A 420 4.96 23.17 -7.12
N GLY A 421 4.39 23.93 -6.18
CA GLY A 421 3.62 25.13 -6.44
C GLY A 421 2.12 24.87 -6.42
N ASN A 422 1.39 25.79 -5.78
CA ASN A 422 -0.07 25.86 -5.59
C ASN A 422 -0.64 25.39 -4.24
N SER A 423 0.18 24.87 -3.32
CA SER A 423 -0.27 24.67 -1.94
C SER A 423 0.30 25.73 -0.98
N ASP A 424 -0.58 26.39 -0.26
CA ASP A 424 -0.23 27.06 0.98
C ASP A 424 -0.49 26.10 2.14
N VAL A 425 0.52 25.86 2.97
CA VAL A 425 0.39 24.95 4.12
C VAL A 425 0.74 25.67 5.41
N LYS A 426 -0.16 25.56 6.39
CA LYS A 426 0.15 25.83 7.78
C LYS A 426 0.88 24.62 8.37
N MET A 427 2.07 24.85 8.91
CA MET A 427 2.87 23.82 9.56
C MET A 427 2.89 24.02 11.07
N THR A 428 2.66 22.95 11.82
CA THR A 428 2.88 22.89 13.27
C THR A 428 3.90 21.82 13.56
N LEU A 429 5.06 22.20 14.08
CA LEU A 429 6.17 21.30 14.38
C LEU A 429 6.25 21.08 15.88
N GLN A 430 6.45 19.84 16.33
CA GLN A 430 6.53 19.50 17.74
C GLN A 430 7.86 18.85 18.08
N TRP A 431 8.49 19.30 19.16
CA TRP A 431 9.76 18.78 19.66
C TRP A 431 9.70 18.48 21.16
N ASN A 432 10.63 17.67 21.64
CA ASN A 432 10.79 17.40 23.06
C ASN A 432 11.65 18.49 23.70
N THR A 433 11.46 18.79 24.99
CA THR A 433 12.33 19.75 25.70
C THR A 433 13.82 19.36 25.63
N ALA A 434 14.14 18.07 25.57
CA ALA A 434 15.51 17.57 25.40
C ALA A 434 16.13 17.94 24.04
N ASP A 435 15.32 18.26 23.05
CA ASP A 435 15.75 18.68 21.71
C ASP A 435 16.17 20.17 21.70
N GLU A 436 15.89 20.94 22.75
CA GLU A 436 16.30 22.34 22.85
C GLU A 436 17.78 22.45 23.22
N VAL A 437 18.49 23.40 22.62
CA VAL A 437 19.80 23.80 23.13
C VAL A 437 19.60 24.46 24.49
N SER A 438 19.95 23.75 25.56
CA SER A 438 19.70 24.16 26.94
C SER A 438 20.91 24.82 27.62
N THR A 439 22.11 24.68 27.06
CA THR A 439 23.36 25.23 27.60
C THR A 439 23.74 26.52 26.92
N GLY A 440 24.13 27.53 27.69
CA GLY A 440 24.51 28.85 27.17
C GLY A 440 23.93 30.00 27.99
N ASP A 441 24.34 31.21 27.67
CA ASP A 441 23.68 32.45 28.08
C ASP A 441 22.39 32.68 27.29
N ASP A 442 21.68 33.77 27.58
CA ASP A 442 20.42 34.13 26.90
C ASP A 442 20.56 34.39 25.39
N GLN A 443 21.79 34.44 24.86
CA GLN A 443 22.06 34.58 23.43
C GLN A 443 22.35 33.23 22.74
N THR A 444 22.71 32.20 23.51
CA THR A 444 23.15 30.89 22.99
C THR A 444 22.21 29.74 23.34
N ARG A 445 21.35 29.91 24.35
CA ARG A 445 20.24 29.00 24.66
C ARG A 445 19.05 29.23 23.74
N PHE A 446 18.28 28.18 23.44
CA PHE A 446 17.00 28.33 22.75
C PHE A 446 15.96 29.02 23.63
N ASP A 447 15.37 30.11 23.12
CA ASP A 447 14.35 30.91 23.81
C ASP A 447 13.02 30.80 23.06
N ARG A 448 12.06 30.08 23.63
CA ARG A 448 10.73 29.86 23.04
C ARG A 448 9.98 31.17 22.77
N THR A 449 10.27 32.24 23.52
CA THR A 449 9.62 33.56 23.32
C THR A 449 10.15 34.33 22.11
N LYS A 450 11.24 33.83 21.52
CA LYS A 450 11.92 34.41 20.35
C LYS A 450 12.11 33.38 19.24
N ALA A 451 11.29 32.33 19.22
CA ALA A 451 11.39 31.25 18.24
C ALA A 451 10.78 31.66 16.89
N TYR A 452 11.42 31.22 15.81
CA TYR A 452 10.97 31.41 14.44
C TYR A 452 11.24 30.13 13.64
N ILE A 453 10.51 29.94 12.53
CA ILE A 453 10.82 28.89 11.56
C ILE A 453 11.88 29.43 10.59
N GLY A 454 13.01 28.75 10.50
CA GLY A 454 13.96 28.94 9.40
C GLY A 454 13.69 27.93 8.31
N HIS A 455 13.75 28.34 7.04
CA HIS A 455 13.73 27.43 5.90
C HIS A 455 15.06 27.46 5.13
N PHE A 456 15.49 26.31 4.65
CA PHE A 456 16.65 26.22 3.77
C PHE A 456 16.17 26.26 2.32
N ILE A 457 16.60 27.29 1.58
CA ILE A 457 16.43 27.33 0.12
C ILE A 457 17.78 26.99 -0.49
N ASN A 458 17.87 25.87 -1.22
CA ASN A 458 19.08 25.52 -1.95
C ASN A 458 19.28 26.51 -3.11
N ARG A 459 20.03 27.58 -2.87
CA ARG A 459 20.45 28.54 -3.90
C ARG A 459 21.95 28.39 -4.12
N PRO A 460 22.42 28.16 -5.36
CA PRO A 460 23.84 28.28 -5.66
C PRO A 460 24.31 29.68 -5.22
N ASN A 461 25.28 29.73 -4.30
CA ASN A 461 26.01 30.93 -3.88
C ASN A 461 25.28 31.97 -3.00
N LEU A 462 24.21 31.63 -2.28
CA LEU A 462 23.61 32.51 -1.26
C LEU A 462 23.51 31.84 0.11
N PRO A 463 23.71 32.56 1.22
CA PRO A 463 23.46 32.03 2.56
C PRO A 463 21.97 31.70 2.75
N PRO A 464 21.62 30.75 3.64
CA PRO A 464 20.24 30.42 3.93
C PRO A 464 19.45 31.68 4.34
N THR A 465 18.32 31.89 3.68
CA THR A 465 17.41 33.00 3.99
C THR A 465 16.48 32.55 5.11
N TYR A 466 16.48 33.24 6.25
CA TYR A 466 15.51 33.02 7.31
C TYR A 466 14.29 33.91 7.04
N ASP A 467 13.15 33.34 6.65
CA ASP A 467 11.91 34.11 6.57
C ASP A 467 11.29 34.22 7.97
N LYS A 468 11.01 35.45 8.38
CA LYS A 468 10.44 35.74 9.70
C LYS A 468 8.94 35.42 9.69
N ALA A 469 8.58 34.17 9.92
CA ALA A 469 7.22 33.81 10.33
C ALA A 469 7.13 33.91 11.86
N VAL A 470 6.25 34.77 12.36
CA VAL A 470 5.96 34.91 13.81
C VAL A 470 5.21 33.66 14.26
N VAL A 471 5.75 32.94 15.25
CA VAL A 471 5.11 31.80 15.92
C VAL A 471 4.14 32.29 16.99
#